data_AF-A0A1G7VR94-F1
#
_entry.id   AF-A0A1G7VR94-F1
#
_cell.length_a   1.000
_cell.length_b   1.000
_cell.length_c   1.000
_cell.angle_alpha   90.00
_cell.angle_beta   90.00
_cell.angle_gamma   90.00
#
_symmetry.space_group_name_H-M   'P 1'
#
loop_
_entity.id
_entity.type
_entity.pdbx_description
1 polymer ?
#
loop_
_entity_poly.entity_id
_entity_poly.type
_entity_poly.pdbx_seq_one_letter_code
_entity_poly.pdbx_strand_id
1 'polypeptide(L)'
;MNFFKRFFSKNKTLIQCPRCLGKGHVDQDDIKRLRQELKWRPGKCAYCNGKGEVESDMISKVAVDEAYLATNLSQTERERLINRDFRALERMREFNAETDQIIEEIKELHFVRKLDVEQITRLYLQSTPGLGPENYFERKRELMEYISKVIAHTK
;
A
#
# COMPACT_ATOMS: atom_id res chain seq x y z
N MET A 1 26.25 8.80 45.13
CA MET A 1 25.16 9.75 44.85
C MET A 1 25.18 10.12 43.38
N ASN A 2 24.02 9.98 42.73
CA ASN A 2 23.80 10.14 41.30
C ASN A 2 24.03 11.59 40.83
N PHE A 3 25.03 11.81 39.96
CA PHE A 3 25.24 13.09 39.26
C PHE A 3 25.48 12.93 37.75
N PHE A 4 25.07 11.81 37.17
CA PHE A 4 25.13 11.57 35.72
C PHE A 4 23.81 11.01 35.19
N LYS A 5 22.80 11.87 35.10
CA LYS A 5 21.74 11.71 34.10
C LYS A 5 21.64 12.99 33.30
N ARG A 6 22.69 13.18 32.49
CA ARG A 6 22.69 14.08 31.33
C ARG A 6 21.44 13.75 30.53
N PHE A 7 20.53 14.71 30.44
CA PHE A 7 19.36 14.69 29.57
C PHE A 7 19.85 14.55 28.13
N PHE A 8 19.90 13.32 27.62
CA PHE A 8 19.94 13.08 26.18
C PHE A 8 18.56 13.42 25.64
N SER A 9 18.35 14.70 25.32
CA SER A 9 17.35 15.09 24.32
C SER A 9 17.70 14.32 23.05
N LYS A 10 16.94 13.26 22.74
CA LYS A 10 17.00 12.61 21.43
C LYS A 10 16.48 13.63 20.42
N ASN A 11 17.34 14.52 19.96
CA ASN A 11 17.03 15.36 18.81
C ASN A 11 16.78 14.40 17.64
N LYS A 12 15.52 14.34 17.21
CA LYS A 12 15.08 13.48 16.12
C LYS A 12 15.70 14.03 14.84
N THR A 13 16.72 13.36 14.31
CA THR A 13 17.30 13.72 13.02
C THR A 13 16.28 13.39 11.93
N LEU A 14 15.82 14.43 11.23
CA LEU A 14 14.95 14.31 10.06
C LEU A 14 15.81 14.09 8.81
N ILE A 15 15.33 13.24 7.91
CA ILE A 15 15.92 12.99 6.61
C ILE A 15 14.85 13.16 5.52
N GLN A 16 15.30 13.40 4.30
CA GLN A 16 14.43 13.39 3.13
C GLN A 16 13.70 12.04 3.04
N CYS A 17 12.39 12.09 2.80
CA CYS A 17 11.57 10.88 2.71
C CYS A 17 12.03 10.03 1.52
N PRO A 18 12.42 8.77 1.75
CA PRO A 18 12.91 7.90 0.67
C PRO A 18 11.81 7.39 -0.25
N ARG A 19 10.54 7.39 0.20
CA ARG A 19 9.40 6.94 -0.62
C ARG A 19 9.11 7.93 -1.74
N CYS A 20 8.96 9.22 -1.41
CA CYS A 20 8.60 10.27 -2.36
C CYS A 20 9.76 11.20 -2.72
N LEU A 21 10.99 10.89 -2.32
CA LEU A 21 12.19 11.70 -2.57
C LEU A 21 11.98 13.18 -2.20
N GLY A 22 11.38 13.45 -1.04
CA GLY A 22 11.16 14.83 -0.59
C GLY A 22 9.91 15.53 -1.12
N LYS A 23 9.23 14.98 -2.14
CA LYS A 23 8.10 15.65 -2.82
C LYS A 23 6.84 15.79 -1.98
N GLY A 24 6.69 14.97 -0.91
CA GLY A 24 5.43 14.85 -0.15
C GLY A 24 4.30 14.13 -0.91
N HIS A 25 4.48 13.83 -2.19
CA HIS A 25 3.56 13.09 -3.05
C HIS A 25 4.32 11.98 -3.79
N VAL A 26 3.69 10.82 -3.93
CA VAL A 26 4.21 9.67 -4.70
C VAL A 26 3.61 9.74 -6.10
N ASP A 27 4.46 9.87 -7.12
CA ASP A 27 4.04 9.83 -8.53
C ASP A 27 4.31 8.48 -9.19
N GLN A 28 4.04 8.37 -10.49
CA GLN A 28 4.22 7.11 -11.22
C GLN A 28 5.70 6.68 -11.29
N ASP A 29 6.64 7.62 -11.34
CA ASP A 29 8.07 7.29 -11.36
C ASP A 29 8.52 6.72 -10.02
N ASP A 30 8.01 7.24 -8.91
CA ASP A 30 8.25 6.65 -7.59
C ASP A 30 7.66 5.25 -7.47
N ILE A 31 6.43 5.05 -7.95
CA ILE A 31 5.74 3.75 -7.94
C ILE A 31 6.56 2.72 -8.71
N LYS A 32 7.01 3.07 -9.92
CA LYS A 32 7.85 2.21 -10.76
C LYS A 32 9.20 1.92 -10.11
N ARG A 33 9.87 2.94 -9.58
CA ARG A 33 11.16 2.80 -8.88
C ARG A 33 11.06 1.83 -7.69
N LEU A 34 9.93 1.83 -6.99
CA LEU A 34 9.67 0.99 -5.82
C LEU A 34 8.98 -0.34 -6.16
N ARG A 35 8.74 -0.62 -7.45
CA ARG A 35 8.08 -1.85 -7.93
C ARG A 35 6.69 -2.07 -7.32
N GLN A 36 5.92 -0.99 -7.15
CA GLN A 36 4.59 -1.00 -6.56
C GLN A 36 3.48 -0.74 -7.58
N GLU A 37 3.73 -0.95 -8.87
CA GLU A 37 2.81 -0.64 -9.97
C GLU A 37 1.45 -1.29 -9.78
N LEU A 38 1.38 -2.50 -9.24
CA LEU A 38 0.13 -3.23 -9.02
C LEU A 38 -0.49 -2.98 -7.64
N LYS A 39 0.22 -2.33 -6.72
CA LYS A 39 -0.25 -2.13 -5.34
C LYS A 39 -0.62 -0.68 -5.04
N TRP A 40 -0.04 0.28 -5.73
CA TRP A 40 -0.20 1.71 -5.45
C TRP A 40 -0.87 2.49 -6.59
N ARG A 41 -1.44 3.64 -6.21
CA ARG A 41 -1.85 4.72 -7.10
C ARG A 41 -1.12 6.00 -6.69
N PRO A 42 -0.82 6.94 -7.63
CA PRO A 42 -0.25 8.23 -7.28
C PRO A 42 -1.10 8.96 -6.26
N GLY A 43 -0.46 9.74 -5.38
CA GLY A 43 -1.17 10.36 -4.27
C GLY A 43 -0.26 10.94 -3.21
N LYS A 44 -0.87 11.57 -2.20
CA LYS A 44 -0.17 12.03 -1.00
C LYS A 44 0.71 10.90 -0.44
N CYS A 45 1.98 11.18 -0.17
CA CYS A 45 2.90 10.16 0.32
C CYS A 45 2.50 9.73 1.74
N ALA A 46 1.96 8.52 1.85
CA ALA A 46 1.59 7.96 3.14
C ALA A 46 2.81 7.77 4.06
N TYR A 47 3.99 7.43 3.55
CA TYR A 47 5.18 7.20 4.40
C TYR A 47 5.60 8.41 5.23
N CYS A 48 5.61 9.61 4.65
CA CYS A 48 5.90 10.86 5.37
C CYS A 48 4.64 11.64 5.74
N ASN A 49 3.45 11.08 5.54
CA ASN A 49 2.17 11.78 5.66
C ASN A 49 2.16 13.15 4.94
N GLY A 50 2.71 13.20 3.72
CA GLY A 50 2.76 14.42 2.91
C GLY A 50 3.85 15.44 3.25
N LYS A 51 4.68 15.21 4.26
CA LYS A 51 5.67 16.20 4.72
C LYS A 51 6.93 16.32 3.86
N GLY A 52 7.29 15.27 3.11
CA GLY A 52 8.56 15.20 2.38
C GLY A 52 9.75 14.73 3.23
N GLU A 53 9.60 14.62 4.55
CA GLU A 53 10.65 14.21 5.48
C GLU A 53 10.14 13.19 6.51
N VAL A 54 11.05 12.41 7.08
CA VAL A 54 10.77 11.42 8.14
C VAL A 54 11.90 11.41 9.15
N GLU A 55 11.63 10.91 10.36
CA GLU A 55 12.69 10.57 11.31
C GLU A 55 13.62 9.52 10.70
N SER A 56 14.93 9.68 10.88
CA SER A 56 15.95 8.77 10.33
C SER A 56 15.75 7.29 10.68
N ASP A 57 15.16 7.01 11.85
CA ASP A 57 14.86 5.65 12.30
C ASP A 57 13.58 5.05 11.69
N MET A 58 12.84 5.81 10.87
CA MET A 58 11.65 5.31 10.17
C MET A 58 11.98 4.15 9.22
N ILE A 59 13.13 4.22 8.54
CA ILE A 59 13.56 3.24 7.53
C ILE A 59 13.80 1.86 8.16
N SER A 60 14.21 1.80 9.43
CA SER A 60 14.39 0.53 10.15
C SER A 60 13.08 -0.02 10.73
N LYS A 61 12.04 0.82 10.84
CA LYS A 61 10.74 0.44 11.40
C LYS A 61 9.79 -0.09 10.33
N VAL A 62 9.69 0.60 9.20
CA VAL A 62 8.76 0.30 8.11
C VAL A 62 9.48 0.39 6.76
N ALA A 63 9.30 -0.62 5.93
CA ALA A 63 9.87 -0.66 4.59
C ALA A 63 9.37 0.51 3.73
N VAL A 64 10.25 1.06 2.89
CA VAL A 64 9.96 2.23 2.06
C VAL A 64 8.80 1.96 1.11
N ASP A 65 8.65 0.72 0.66
CA ASP A 65 7.65 0.21 -0.27
C ASP A 65 6.46 -0.49 0.40
N GLU A 66 6.31 -0.39 1.73
CA GLU A 66 5.18 -1.00 2.46
C GLU A 66 3.82 -0.46 1.98
N ALA A 67 3.02 -1.33 1.37
CA ALA A 67 1.74 -0.99 0.75
C ALA A 67 0.58 -0.84 1.72
N TYR A 68 0.61 -1.54 2.85
CA TYR A 68 -0.38 -1.38 3.91
C TYR A 68 -0.36 0.03 4.51
N LEU A 69 0.80 0.69 4.48
CA LEU A 69 0.95 2.08 4.89
C LEU A 69 0.38 3.03 3.82
N ALA A 70 -0.96 3.09 3.75
CA ALA A 70 -1.74 3.86 2.79
C ALA A 70 -2.37 5.12 3.43
N THR A 71 -2.91 6.02 2.60
CA THR A 71 -3.46 7.32 3.06
C THR A 71 -4.79 7.22 3.79
N ASN A 72 -5.53 6.13 3.58
CA ASN A 72 -6.79 5.81 4.28
C ASN A 72 -6.56 5.08 5.62
N LEU A 73 -5.31 4.73 5.95
CA LEU A 73 -4.99 4.14 7.24
C LEU A 73 -5.20 5.16 8.35
N SER A 74 -5.94 4.79 9.41
CA SER A 74 -6.16 5.70 10.54
C SER A 74 -4.83 6.10 11.19
N GLN A 75 -4.78 7.30 11.78
CA GLN A 75 -3.58 7.78 12.46
C GLN A 75 -3.14 6.82 13.58
N THR A 76 -4.10 6.26 14.33
CA THR A 76 -3.83 5.27 15.39
C THR A 76 -3.19 4.00 14.83
N GLU A 77 -3.71 3.47 13.73
CA GLU A 77 -3.18 2.24 13.13
C GLU A 77 -1.80 2.46 12.51
N ARG A 78 -1.61 3.62 11.87
CA ARG A 78 -0.31 4.06 11.39
C ARG A 78 0.73 4.10 12.52
N GLU A 79 0.40 4.70 13.65
CA GLU A 79 1.31 4.81 14.80
C GLU A 79 1.64 3.43 15.37
N ARG A 80 0.66 2.54 15.48
CA ARG A 80 0.88 1.14 15.89
C ARG A 80 1.84 0.43 14.95
N LEU A 81 1.67 0.60 13.64
CA LEU A 81 2.55 0.01 12.64
C LEU A 81 3.99 0.52 12.77
N ILE A 82 4.18 1.84 12.86
CA ILE A 82 5.50 2.46 13.02
C ILE A 82 6.16 2.03 14.33
N ASN A 83 5.38 1.88 15.40
CA ASN A 83 5.85 1.41 16.70
C ASN A 83 5.99 -0.13 16.78
N ARG A 84 5.83 -0.84 15.66
CA ARG A 84 5.98 -2.29 15.54
C ARG A 84 5.06 -3.09 16.48
N ASP A 85 3.85 -2.60 16.71
CA ASP A 85 2.81 -3.35 17.41
C ASP A 85 2.53 -4.67 16.68
N PHE A 86 2.50 -5.79 17.42
CA PHE A 86 2.39 -7.13 16.84
C PHE A 86 1.11 -7.30 16.02
N ARG A 87 -0.03 -6.77 16.50
CA ARG A 87 -1.32 -6.93 15.81
C ARG A 87 -1.39 -6.08 14.55
N ALA A 88 -0.79 -4.89 14.55
CA ALA A 88 -0.69 -4.07 13.34
C ALA A 88 0.20 -4.73 12.29
N LEU A 89 1.33 -5.33 12.71
CA LEU A 89 2.21 -6.09 11.82
C LEU A 89 1.53 -7.35 11.27
N GLU A 90 0.66 -8.00 12.03
CA GLU A 90 -0.13 -9.14 11.56
C GLU A 90 -1.11 -8.73 10.46
N ARG A 91 -1.92 -7.68 10.68
CA ARG A 91 -2.81 -7.14 9.64
C ARG A 91 -2.07 -6.68 8.40
N MET A 92 -0.90 -6.06 8.56
CA MET A 92 -0.03 -5.69 7.44
C MET A 92 0.38 -6.92 6.62
N ARG A 93 0.78 -8.02 7.29
CA ARG A 93 1.16 -9.27 6.61
C ARG A 93 -0.04 -9.89 5.89
N GLU A 94 -1.19 -9.95 6.54
CA GLU A 94 -2.44 -10.46 5.95
C GLU A 94 -2.82 -9.66 4.71
N PHE A 95 -2.86 -8.32 4.81
CA PHE A 95 -3.15 -7.45 3.68
C PHE A 95 -2.20 -7.67 2.49
N ASN A 96 -0.89 -7.76 2.77
CA ASN A 96 0.10 -7.96 1.72
C ASN A 96 -0.08 -9.34 1.06
N ALA A 97 -0.32 -10.39 1.85
CA ALA A 97 -0.57 -11.74 1.35
C ALA A 97 -1.86 -11.82 0.51
N GLU A 98 -2.96 -11.22 0.98
CA GLU A 98 -4.22 -11.15 0.25
C GLU A 98 -4.06 -10.39 -1.07
N THR A 99 -3.36 -9.25 -1.06
CA THR A 99 -3.10 -8.47 -2.27
C THR A 99 -2.30 -9.28 -3.30
N ASP A 100 -1.26 -9.98 -2.86
CA ASP A 100 -0.44 -10.83 -3.72
C ASP A 100 -1.25 -12.01 -4.26
N GLN A 101 -2.08 -12.64 -3.43
CA GLN A 101 -2.96 -13.73 -3.84
C GLN A 101 -3.96 -13.29 -4.92
N ILE A 102 -4.58 -12.11 -4.79
CA ILE A 102 -5.49 -11.57 -5.81
C ILE A 102 -4.76 -11.35 -7.13
N ILE A 103 -3.55 -10.80 -7.09
CA ILE A 103 -2.73 -10.58 -8.30
C ILE A 103 -2.43 -11.91 -8.99
N GLU A 104 -2.00 -12.93 -8.24
CA GLU A 104 -1.71 -14.25 -8.80
C GLU A 104 -2.97 -14.97 -9.31
N GLU A 105 -4.09 -14.85 -8.60
CA GLU A 105 -5.37 -15.40 -9.06
C GLU A 105 -5.80 -14.78 -10.39
N ILE A 106 -5.72 -13.45 -10.54
CA ILE A 106 -6.01 -12.78 -11.82
C ILE A 106 -5.13 -13.33 -12.95
N LYS A 107 -3.83 -13.53 -12.68
CA LYS A 107 -2.90 -14.10 -13.66
C LYS A 107 -3.30 -15.52 -14.03
N GLU A 108 -3.63 -16.37 -13.06
CA GLU A 108 -4.06 -17.75 -13.31
C GLU A 108 -5.35 -17.79 -14.14
N LEU A 109 -6.35 -16.99 -13.75
CA LEU A 109 -7.63 -16.90 -14.45
C LEU A 109 -7.44 -16.48 -15.91
N HIS A 110 -6.56 -15.51 -16.18
CA HIS A 110 -6.33 -15.02 -17.54
C HIS A 110 -5.40 -15.93 -18.36
N PHE A 111 -4.20 -16.21 -17.87
CA PHE A 111 -3.16 -16.86 -18.65
C PHE A 111 -3.30 -18.38 -18.70
N VAL A 112 -3.86 -19.01 -17.67
CA VAL A 112 -4.07 -20.47 -17.61
C VAL A 112 -5.48 -20.83 -18.03
N ARG A 113 -6.49 -20.24 -17.39
CA ARG A 113 -7.91 -20.56 -17.62
C ARG A 113 -8.54 -19.81 -18.81
N LYS A 114 -7.77 -18.93 -19.46
CA LYS A 114 -8.15 -18.22 -20.69
C LYS A 114 -9.41 -17.36 -20.55
N LEU A 115 -9.66 -16.84 -19.34
CA LEU A 115 -10.77 -15.91 -19.11
C LEU A 115 -10.39 -14.48 -19.54
N ASP A 116 -11.34 -13.76 -20.12
CA ASP A 116 -11.18 -12.35 -20.42
C ASP A 116 -11.45 -11.45 -19.19
N VAL A 117 -11.15 -10.16 -19.31
CA VAL A 117 -11.31 -9.16 -18.25
C VAL A 117 -12.74 -9.11 -17.70
N GLU A 118 -13.75 -9.20 -18.57
CA GLU A 118 -15.15 -9.11 -18.16
C GLU A 118 -15.59 -10.37 -17.41
N GLN A 119 -15.17 -11.54 -17.88
CA GLN A 119 -15.41 -12.81 -17.21
C GLN A 119 -14.79 -12.85 -15.82
N ILE A 120 -13.54 -12.42 -15.67
CA ILE A 120 -12.84 -12.35 -14.38
C ILE A 120 -13.56 -11.35 -13.45
N THR A 121 -13.90 -10.16 -13.96
CA THR A 121 -14.62 -9.14 -13.18
C THR A 121 -15.94 -9.68 -12.64
N ARG A 122 -16.70 -10.39 -13.46
CA ARG A 122 -17.97 -10.98 -13.03
C ARG A 122 -17.81 -11.99 -11.89
N LEU A 123 -16.73 -12.79 -11.88
CA LEU A 123 -16.47 -13.74 -10.80
C LEU A 123 -16.30 -13.04 -9.45
N TYR A 124 -15.48 -11.98 -9.40
CA TYR A 124 -15.27 -11.18 -8.18
C TYR A 124 -16.51 -10.39 -7.73
N LEU A 125 -17.35 -9.94 -8.67
CA LEU A 125 -18.59 -9.25 -8.31
C LEU A 125 -19.67 -10.20 -7.78
N GLN A 126 -19.72 -11.44 -8.28
CA GLN A 126 -20.69 -12.45 -7.82
C GLN A 126 -20.41 -12.90 -6.38
N SER A 127 -19.17 -12.86 -5.92
CA SER A 127 -18.79 -13.19 -4.55
C SER A 127 -19.09 -12.07 -3.54
N THR A 128 -19.60 -10.90 -3.99
CA THR A 128 -19.90 -9.74 -3.12
C THR A 128 -21.42 -9.45 -3.08
N PRO A 129 -22.19 -10.08 -2.17
CA PRO A 129 -23.62 -9.82 -2.06
C PRO A 129 -23.91 -8.39 -1.55
N GLY A 130 -25.00 -7.79 -2.02
CA GLY A 130 -25.57 -6.56 -1.41
C GLY A 130 -25.14 -5.21 -2.01
N LEU A 131 -24.57 -5.17 -3.21
CA LEU A 131 -24.27 -3.90 -3.89
C LEU A 131 -25.54 -3.29 -4.51
N GLY A 132 -25.85 -2.05 -4.14
CA GLY A 132 -26.83 -1.23 -4.86
C GLY A 132 -26.38 -0.91 -6.29
N PRO A 133 -27.31 -0.56 -7.20
CA PRO A 133 -27.04 -0.45 -8.64
C PRO A 133 -25.96 0.57 -9.00
N GLU A 134 -25.90 1.74 -8.36
CA GLU A 134 -24.85 2.75 -8.63
C GLU A 134 -23.45 2.26 -8.21
N ASN A 135 -23.35 1.67 -7.02
CA ASN A 135 -22.10 1.11 -6.51
C ASN A 135 -21.61 -0.08 -7.34
N TYR A 136 -22.50 -0.78 -8.03
CA TYR A 136 -22.14 -1.89 -8.90
C TYR A 136 -21.38 -1.41 -10.14
N PHE A 137 -21.85 -0.37 -10.83
CA PHE A 137 -21.22 0.11 -12.07
C PHE A 137 -19.82 0.69 -11.82
N GLU A 138 -19.67 1.50 -10.77
CA GLU A 138 -18.36 2.06 -10.42
C GLU A 138 -17.37 0.98 -10.04
N ARG A 139 -17.75 0.04 -9.16
CA ARG A 139 -16.90 -1.10 -8.78
C ARG A 139 -16.54 -1.98 -9.96
N LYS A 140 -17.50 -2.26 -10.85
CA LYS A 140 -17.24 -3.02 -12.09
C LYS A 140 -16.15 -2.33 -12.90
N ARG A 141 -16.26 -1.02 -13.13
CA ARG A 141 -15.28 -0.24 -13.88
C ARG A 141 -13.90 -0.29 -13.23
N GLU A 142 -13.80 0.03 -11.94
CA GLU A 142 -12.52 0.03 -11.23
C GLU A 142 -11.85 -1.34 -11.23
N LEU A 143 -12.64 -2.40 -11.10
CA LEU A 143 -12.13 -3.77 -11.11
C LEU A 143 -11.65 -4.20 -12.51
N MET A 144 -12.41 -3.87 -13.57
CA MET A 144 -11.98 -4.12 -14.96
C MET A 144 -10.66 -3.39 -15.27
N GLU A 145 -10.52 -2.14 -14.84
CA GLU A 145 -9.29 -1.35 -14.99
C GLU A 145 -8.12 -2.02 -14.26
N TYR A 146 -8.34 -2.45 -13.02
CA TYR A 146 -7.32 -3.14 -12.23
C TYR A 146 -6.88 -4.47 -12.84
N ILE A 147 -7.83 -5.32 -13.25
CA ILE A 147 -7.53 -6.60 -13.92
C ILE A 147 -6.77 -6.37 -15.22
N SER A 148 -7.19 -5.41 -16.04
CA SER A 148 -6.49 -5.05 -17.28
C SER A 148 -5.04 -4.62 -17.00
N LYS A 149 -4.82 -3.86 -15.93
CA LYS A 149 -3.49 -3.43 -15.50
C LYS A 149 -2.61 -4.61 -15.06
N VAL A 150 -3.14 -5.55 -14.27
CA VAL A 150 -2.42 -6.77 -13.86
C VAL A 150 -2.00 -7.60 -15.08
N ILE A 151 -2.92 -7.82 -16.02
CA ILE A 151 -2.65 -8.55 -17.26
C ILE A 151 -1.57 -7.85 -18.09
N ALA A 152 -1.67 -6.52 -18.27
CA ALA A 152 -0.71 -5.75 -19.05
C ALA A 152 0.70 -5.74 -18.44
N HIS A 153 0.82 -5.76 -17.11
CA HIS A 153 2.10 -5.77 -16.41
C HIS A 153 2.79 -7.14 -16.40
N THR A 154 2.07 -8.21 -16.74
CA THR A 154 2.59 -9.60 -16.71
C THR A 154 3.07 -10.09 -18.08
N LYS A 155 2.75 -9.36 -19.16
CA LYS A 155 3.21 -9.65 -20.52
C LYS A 155 4.68 -9.28 -20.71
#